data_AF-A0A8X6HSF6-F1
#
_entry.id   AF-A0A8X6HSF6-F1
#
_cell.length_a   1.000
_cell.length_b   1.000
_cell.length_c   1.000
_cell.angle_alpha   90.00
_cell.angle_beta   90.00
_cell.angle_gamma   90.00
#
_symmetry.space_group_name_H-M   'P 1'
#
loop_
_entity.id
_entity.type
_entity.pdbx_description
1 polymer ?
#
loop_
_entity_poly.entity_id
_entity_poly.type
_entity_poly.pdbx_seq_one_letter_code
_entity_poly.pdbx_strand_id
1 'polypeptide(L)'
;MNREEFYAIPPPSERPYKVVLKGLPASTDIDEIKKDLANEGVTVSKAARLTQRISKFPLPMFLVEVRKNVPDSRYILDVSNCCYMSIPWDSLRRRP
;
A
#
# COMPACT_ATOMS: atom_id res chain seq x y z
N MET A 1 -27.85 -11.01 -24.83
CA MET A 1 -26.97 -9.82 -24.93
C MET A 1 -25.74 -10.09 -24.08
N ASN A 2 -24.61 -10.48 -24.69
CA ASN A 2 -23.34 -10.60 -23.97
C ASN A 2 -22.78 -9.19 -23.76
N ARG A 3 -22.68 -8.74 -22.51
CA ARG A 3 -21.89 -7.56 -22.15
C ARG A 3 -20.48 -8.04 -21.89
N GLU A 4 -19.64 -8.01 -22.92
CA GLU A 4 -18.21 -8.26 -22.74
C GLU A 4 -17.63 -7.08 -21.94
N GLU A 5 -17.18 -7.35 -20.72
CA GLU A 5 -16.46 -6.38 -19.91
C GLU A 5 -15.03 -6.25 -20.43
N PHE A 6 -14.77 -5.17 -21.17
CA PHE A 6 -13.42 -4.81 -21.59
C PHE A 6 -12.67 -4.20 -20.40
N TYR A 7 -11.58 -4.83 -19.98
CA TYR A 7 -10.68 -4.29 -18.96
C TYR A 7 -9.54 -3.50 -19.61
N ALA A 8 -9.58 -2.17 -19.50
CA ALA A 8 -8.49 -1.31 -19.95
C ALA A 8 -7.31 -1.40 -18.96
N ILE A 9 -6.13 -1.79 -19.45
CA ILE A 9 -4.91 -1.77 -18.65
C ILE A 9 -4.44 -0.32 -18.51
N PRO A 10 -4.33 0.24 -17.29
CA PRO A 10 -3.92 1.62 -17.12
C PRO A 10 -2.47 1.83 -17.58
N PRO A 11 -2.18 2.99 -18.19
CA PRO A 11 -0.84 3.34 -18.64
C PRO A 11 0.15 3.38 -17.46
N PRO A 12 1.45 3.16 -17.68
CA PRO A 12 2.44 3.11 -16.60
C PRO A 12 2.50 4.36 -15.71
N SER A 13 2.16 5.52 -16.25
CA SER A 13 2.05 6.79 -15.54
C SER A 13 1.00 6.73 -14.43
N GLU A 14 -0.16 6.12 -14.70
CA GLU A 14 -1.32 6.06 -13.82
C GLU A 14 -1.31 4.87 -12.86
N ARG A 15 -0.40 3.91 -13.05
CA ARG A 15 -0.29 2.74 -12.17
C ARG A 15 0.03 3.18 -10.74
N PRO A 16 -0.74 2.77 -9.73
CA PRO A 16 -0.45 3.09 -8.34
C PRO A 16 0.85 2.43 -7.88
N TYR A 17 1.53 3.08 -6.92
CA TYR A 17 2.67 2.49 -6.25
C TYR A 17 2.21 1.47 -5.22
N LYS A 18 2.90 0.33 -5.15
CA LYS A 18 2.65 -0.69 -4.12
C LYS A 18 3.79 -0.68 -3.13
N VAL A 19 3.47 -0.43 -1.88
CA VAL A 19 4.43 -0.38 -0.79
C VAL A 19 4.04 -1.38 0.28
N VAL A 20 5.03 -2.02 0.88
CA VAL A 20 4.84 -2.88 2.04
C VAL A 20 5.23 -2.10 3.29
N LEU A 21 4.26 -1.87 4.17
CA LEU A 21 4.48 -1.39 5.53
C LEU A 21 4.83 -2.60 6.39
N LYS A 22 5.94 -2.52 7.14
CA LYS A 22 6.39 -3.59 8.04
C LYS A 22 6.44 -3.13 9.49
N GLY A 23 6.30 -4.05 10.44
CA GLY A 23 6.44 -3.72 11.87
C GLY A 23 5.15 -3.22 12.53
N LEU A 24 4.08 -3.02 11.76
CA LEU A 24 2.74 -2.83 12.29
C LEU A 24 2.18 -4.15 12.81
N PRO A 25 1.59 -4.20 14.01
CA PRO A 25 0.91 -5.38 14.51
C PRO A 25 -0.12 -5.92 13.53
N ALA A 26 -0.19 -7.25 13.47
CA ALA A 26 -1.22 -7.93 12.70
C ALA A 26 -2.64 -7.68 13.25
N SER A 27 -2.84 -6.96 14.35
CA SER A 27 -4.15 -6.56 14.87
C SER A 27 -4.58 -5.16 14.43
N THR A 28 -3.65 -4.33 13.93
CA THR A 28 -3.90 -2.93 13.58
C THR A 28 -5.01 -2.78 12.55
N ASP A 29 -5.90 -1.83 12.80
CA ASP A 29 -7.03 -1.54 11.92
C ASP A 29 -6.56 -0.89 10.61
N ILE A 30 -7.14 -1.33 9.49
CA ILE A 30 -6.72 -0.85 8.17
C ILE A 30 -7.16 0.61 7.95
N ASP A 31 -8.28 1.02 8.52
CA ASP A 31 -8.79 2.38 8.38
C ASP A 31 -8.02 3.37 9.24
N GLU A 32 -7.44 2.95 10.37
CA GLU A 32 -6.45 3.74 11.11
C GLU A 32 -5.20 4.01 10.25
N ILE A 33 -4.64 2.97 9.62
CA ILE A 33 -3.50 3.11 8.71
C ILE A 33 -3.82 4.10 7.57
N LYS A 34 -5.01 3.99 6.97
CA LYS A 34 -5.43 4.92 5.90
C LYS A 34 -5.54 6.36 6.40
N LYS A 35 -6.11 6.58 7.59
CA LYS A 35 -6.26 7.91 8.19
C LYS A 35 -4.90 8.54 8.46
N ASP A 36 -3.98 7.79 9.08
CA ASP A 36 -2.64 8.29 9.38
C ASP A 36 -1.88 8.65 8.10
N LEU A 37 -1.92 7.77 7.09
CA LEU A 37 -1.29 8.06 5.80
C LEU A 37 -1.91 9.28 5.10
N ALA A 38 -3.23 9.46 5.20
CA ALA A 38 -3.90 10.64 4.67
C ALA A 38 -3.47 11.93 5.40
N ASN A 39 -3.24 11.87 6.72
CA ASN A 39 -2.73 13.00 7.51
C ASN A 39 -1.30 13.40 7.10
N GLU A 40 -0.48 12.43 6.68
CA GLU A 40 0.85 12.65 6.11
C GLU A 40 0.82 13.11 4.63
N GLY A 41 -0.37 13.34 4.06
CA GLY A 41 -0.55 13.77 2.67
C GLY A 41 -0.48 12.65 1.63
N VAL A 42 -0.46 11.38 2.06
CA VAL A 42 -0.39 10.21 1.19
C VAL A 42 -1.81 9.75 0.82
N THR A 43 -2.15 9.81 -0.47
CA THR A 43 -3.45 9.32 -0.95
C THR A 43 -3.43 7.80 -1.15
N VAL A 44 -4.05 7.08 -0.22
CA VAL A 44 -4.18 5.61 -0.28
C VAL A 44 -5.37 5.19 -1.14
N SER A 45 -5.13 4.39 -2.18
CA SER A 45 -6.19 3.80 -3.00
C SER A 45 -6.71 2.49 -2.41
N LYS A 46 -5.82 1.66 -1.86
CA LYS A 46 -6.16 0.36 -1.28
C LYS A 46 -5.16 0.01 -0.19
N ALA A 47 -5.62 -0.63 0.87
CA ALA A 47 -4.76 -1.20 1.89
C ALA A 47 -5.27 -2.59 2.24
N ALA A 48 -4.37 -3.55 2.41
CA ALA A 48 -4.68 -4.93 2.75
C ALA A 48 -3.62 -5.52 3.66
N ARG A 49 -4.03 -6.30 4.65
CA ARG A 49 -3.10 -7.06 5.47
C ARG A 49 -2.49 -8.20 4.67
N LEU A 50 -1.18 -8.39 4.79
CA LEU A 50 -0.52 -9.54 4.19
C LEU A 50 -0.71 -10.77 5.07
N THR A 51 -0.84 -11.93 4.44
CA THR A 51 -0.95 -13.22 5.13
C THR A 51 0.10 -14.18 4.60
N GLN A 52 0.53 -15.13 5.43
CA GLN A 52 1.34 -16.24 4.97
C GLN A 52 0.62 -17.00 3.84
N ARG A 53 1.36 -17.36 2.79
CA ARG A 53 0.78 -17.94 1.57
C ARG A 53 0.00 -19.23 1.83
N ILE A 54 0.57 -20.11 2.67
CA ILE A 54 0.05 -21.45 2.96
C ILE A 54 -0.94 -21.40 4.13
N SER A 55 -0.48 -21.03 5.33
CA SER A 55 -1.28 -21.06 6.57
C SER A 55 -2.36 -19.98 6.65
N LYS A 56 -2.30 -18.96 5.78
CA LYS A 56 -3.13 -17.74 5.85
C LYS A 56 -3.00 -16.94 7.14
N PHE A 57 -2.01 -17.26 7.97
CA PHE A 57 -1.77 -16.52 9.20
C PHE A 57 -1.41 -15.05 8.90
N PRO A 58 -2.02 -14.08 9.59
CA PRO A 58 -1.78 -12.66 9.32
C PRO A 58 -0.34 -12.27 9.69
N LEU A 59 0.30 -11.53 8.79
CA LEU A 59 1.65 -11.02 8.99
C LEU A 59 1.57 -9.61 9.61
N PRO A 60 2.60 -9.20 10.37
CA PRO A 60 2.73 -7.82 10.85
C PRO A 60 3.21 -6.88 9.72
N MET A 61 2.54 -6.98 8.57
CA MET A 61 2.85 -6.24 7.35
C MET A 61 1.57 -5.98 6.56
N PHE A 62 1.50 -4.81 5.92
CA PHE A 62 0.36 -4.37 5.13
C PHE A 62 0.83 -3.94 3.74
N LEU A 63 0.09 -4.35 2.72
CA LEU A 63 0.28 -3.88 1.36
C LEU A 63 -0.62 -2.67 1.14
N VAL A 64 -0.01 -1.55 0.81
CA VAL A 64 -0.70 -0.29 0.54
C VAL A 64 -0.46 0.12 -0.89
N GLU A 65 -1.55 0.40 -1.61
CA GLU A 65 -1.54 0.98 -2.95
C GLU A 65 -1.75 2.48 -2.82
N VAL A 66 -0.76 3.24 -3.25
CA VAL A 66 -0.70 4.71 -3.14
C VAL A 66 -0.86 5.32 -4.53
N ARG A 67 -1.68 6.36 -4.65
CA ARG A 67 -1.84 7.11 -5.91
C ARG A 67 -0.68 8.07 -6.13
N LYS A 68 -0.30 8.28 -7.39
CA LYS A 68 0.68 9.29 -7.80
C LYS A 68 0.08 10.70 -7.78
N ASN A 69 -0.35 11.18 -6.61
CA ASN A 69 -0.72 12.58 -6.46
C ASN A 69 0.48 13.46 -6.08
N VAL A 70 1.62 12.86 -5.76
CA VAL A 70 2.85 13.58 -5.37
C VAL A 70 3.86 13.47 -6.52
N PRO A 71 4.43 14.60 -7.00
CA PRO A 71 5.37 14.62 -8.13
C PRO A 71 6.68 13.85 -7.83
N ASP A 72 7.04 13.69 -6.56
CA ASP A 72 8.21 12.93 -6.13
C ASP A 72 7.79 11.65 -5.40
N SER A 73 7.96 10.50 -6.05
CA SER A 73 7.77 9.18 -5.44
C SER A 73 8.72 8.90 -4.27
N ARG A 74 9.74 9.76 -4.07
CA ARG A 74 10.67 9.71 -2.94
C ARG A 74 9.99 10.06 -1.61
N TYR A 75 9.03 11.00 -1.61
CA TYR A 75 8.30 11.37 -0.38
C TYR A 75 7.60 10.18 0.29
N ILE A 76 7.09 9.22 -0.48
CA ILE A 76 6.43 8.03 0.07
C ILE A 76 7.43 7.13 0.82
N LEU A 77 8.71 7.15 0.45
CA LEU A 77 9.77 6.42 1.16
C LEU A 77 10.29 7.19 2.38
N ASP A 78 10.07 8.52 2.43
CA ASP A 78 10.53 9.38 3.52
C ASP A 78 9.55 9.42 4.72
N VAL A 79 8.31 8.96 4.55
CA VAL A 79 7.33 8.82 5.65
C VAL A 79 7.78 7.72 6.61
N SER A 80 8.65 8.01 7.55
CA SER A 80 9.25 6.99 8.44
C SER A 80 8.33 6.51 9.58
N ASN A 81 7.21 7.22 9.82
CA ASN A 81 6.33 6.96 10.95
C ASN A 81 4.88 6.77 10.50
N CYS A 82 4.21 5.74 11.02
CA CYS A 82 2.78 5.50 10.82
C CYS A 82 2.23 4.77 12.05
N CYS A 83 1.02 5.11 12.50
CA CYS A 83 0.41 4.56 13.72
C CYS A 83 1.32 4.63 14.95
N TYR A 84 1.99 5.77 15.16
CA TYR A 84 2.94 6.01 16.27
C TYR A 84 4.16 5.07 16.31
N MET A 85 4.41 4.31 15.24
CA MET A 85 5.55 3.41 15.11
C MET A 85 6.46 3.86 13.97
N SER A 86 7.77 3.75 14.19
CA SER A 86 8.74 3.88 13.10
C SER A 86 8.71 2.60 12.28
N ILE A 87 8.39 2.74 10.98
CA ILE A 87 8.10 1.62 10.09
C ILE A 87 9.06 1.69 8.90
N PRO A 88 9.78 0.60 8.59
CA PRO A 88 10.56 0.54 7.36
C PRO A 88 9.63 0.32 6.16
N TRP A 89 9.89 1.09 5.11
CA TRP A 89 9.16 1.04 3.84
C TRP A 89 9.95 0.23 2.83
N ASP A 90 9.34 -0.82 2.29
CA ASP A 90 9.91 -1.57 1.18
C ASP A 90 9.04 -1.43 -0.06
N SER A 91 9.62 -0.87 -1.12
CA SER A 91 9.00 -0.92 -2.44
C SER A 91 8.86 -2.37 -2.88
N LEU A 92 7.67 -2.75 -3.36
CA LEU A 92 7.46 -4.08 -3.91
C LEU A 92 8.24 -4.19 -5.23
N ARG A 93 9.51 -4.62 -5.14
CA ARG A 93 10.35 -4.85 -6.31
C ARG A 93 9.70 -5.93 -7.16
N ARG A 94 9.49 -5.64 -8.45
CA ARG A 94 9.19 -6.70 -9.42
C ARG A 94 10.39 -7.64 -9.43
N ARG A 95 10.15 -8.95 -9.36
CA ARG A 95 11.24 -9.91 -9.58
C ARG A 95 11.82 -9.63 -10.98
N PRO A 96 13.16 -9.61 -11.12
CA PRO A 96 13.80 -9.50 -12.42
C PRO A 96 13.39 -10.66 -13.33
#